data_AF-A0A349PQL4-F1
#
_entry.id   AF-A0A349PQL4-F1
#
_cell.length_a   1.000
_cell.length_b   1.000
_cell.length_c   1.000
_cell.angle_alpha   90.00
_cell.angle_beta   90.00
_cell.angle_gamma   90.00
#
_symmetry.space_group_name_H-M   'P 1'
#
loop_
_entity.id
_entity.type
_entity.pdbx_description
1 polymer ?
#
loop_
_entity_poly.entity_id
_entity_poly.type
_entity_poly.pdbx_seq_one_letter_code
_entity_poly.pdbx_strand_id
1 'polypeptide(L)'
;IKGAIFADAGNIWNVLDNVSDAKATFDGLKDLKEIAIGTGFGLRYDLDFFVVRFDLGFKTFNPANEEGKKWFYDYDFAHSVFNFGINYPF
;
A
#
# COMPACT_ATOMS: atom_id res chain seq x y z
N ILE A 1 -5.23 20.19 14.22
CA ILE A 1 -5.18 18.75 13.82
C ILE A 1 -5.78 18.65 12.42
N LYS A 2 -5.14 17.89 11.52
CA LYS A 2 -5.60 17.63 10.16
C LYS A 2 -5.80 16.12 9.99
N GLY A 3 -6.79 15.73 9.20
CA GLY A 3 -7.05 14.34 8.86
C GLY A 3 -7.01 14.14 7.35
N ALA A 4 -6.72 12.91 6.93
CA ALA A 4 -6.82 12.48 5.54
C ALA A 4 -7.39 11.07 5.47
N ILE A 5 -8.13 10.79 4.40
CA ILE A 5 -8.36 9.44 3.91
C ILE A 5 -7.55 9.29 2.62
N PHE A 6 -7.01 8.11 2.38
CA PHE A 6 -6.20 7.87 1.20
C PHE A 6 -6.47 6.48 0.61
N ALA A 7 -6.17 6.37 -0.68
CA ALA A 7 -6.09 5.13 -1.40
C ALA A 7 -4.82 5.16 -2.26
N ASP A 8 -4.11 4.05 -2.28
CA ASP A 8 -2.91 3.85 -3.09
C ASP A 8 -3.03 2.54 -3.85
N ALA A 9 -2.31 2.46 -4.97
CA ALA A 9 -2.30 1.28 -5.81
C ALA A 9 -0.90 1.11 -6.39
N GLY A 10 -0.37 -0.11 -6.34
CA GLY A 10 0.95 -0.41 -6.86
C GLY A 10 1.27 -1.89 -6.96
N ASN A 11 2.28 -2.20 -7.76
CA ASN A 11 2.96 -3.48 -7.79
C ASN A 11 4.39 -3.26 -8.27
N ILE A 12 5.25 -4.26 -8.08
CA ILE A 12 6.65 -4.22 -8.51
C ILE A 12 6.88 -5.39 -9.48
N TRP A 13 7.42 -5.07 -10.65
CA TRP A 13 7.74 -6.04 -11.69
C TRP A 13 9.19 -5.89 -12.14
N ASN A 14 9.76 -6.99 -12.65
CA ASN A 14 11.01 -7.01 -13.40
C ASN A 14 10.75 -6.67 -14.87
N VAL A 15 11.72 -6.01 -15.52
CA VAL A 15 11.62 -5.55 -16.92
C VAL A 15 12.86 -5.95 -17.75
N LEU A 16 13.87 -6.56 -17.12
CA LEU A 16 15.15 -6.91 -17.75
C LEU A 16 15.48 -8.39 -17.58
N ASP A 17 16.34 -8.85 -18.48
CA ASP A 17 16.54 -10.27 -18.76
C ASP A 17 17.56 -10.88 -17.78
N ASN A 18 17.12 -11.24 -16.57
CA ASN A 18 17.75 -12.28 -15.73
C ASN A 18 16.80 -12.75 -14.62
N VAL A 19 15.54 -12.98 -14.97
CA VAL A 19 14.49 -13.29 -14.00
C VAL A 19 14.35 -14.80 -13.84
N SER A 20 14.48 -15.30 -12.61
CA SER A 20 14.24 -16.71 -12.29
C SER A 20 12.75 -17.05 -12.17
N ASP A 21 11.91 -16.04 -11.95
CA ASP A 21 10.45 -16.17 -11.85
C ASP A 21 9.76 -15.36 -12.95
N ALA A 22 9.25 -16.06 -13.96
CA ALA A 22 8.51 -15.45 -15.05
C ALA A 22 7.27 -14.67 -14.55
N LYS A 23 6.65 -15.06 -13.43
CA LYS A 23 5.47 -14.37 -12.87
C LYS A 23 5.79 -13.00 -12.30
N ALA A 24 7.06 -12.71 -12.06
CA ALA A 24 7.50 -11.42 -11.55
C ALA A 24 7.91 -10.45 -12.68
N THR A 25 7.66 -10.80 -13.95
CA THR A 25 8.03 -9.98 -15.12
C THR A 25 6.81 -9.23 -15.65
N PHE A 26 7.00 -7.99 -16.08
CA PHE A 26 5.95 -7.24 -16.76
C PHE A 26 5.96 -7.58 -18.26
N ASP A 27 5.07 -8.47 -18.65
CA ASP A 27 4.93 -9.00 -20.01
C ASP A 27 3.76 -8.33 -20.78
N GLY A 28 2.89 -7.57 -20.10
CA GLY A 28 1.93 -6.68 -20.76
C GLY A 28 0.77 -6.17 -19.91
N LEU A 29 -0.26 -5.63 -20.57
CA LEU A 29 -1.41 -4.98 -19.91
C LEU A 29 -2.23 -5.92 -19.01
N LYS A 30 -2.11 -7.25 -19.19
CA LYS A 30 -2.80 -8.22 -18.34
C LYS A 30 -2.27 -8.20 -16.90
N ASP A 31 -1.00 -7.82 -16.72
CA ASP A 31 -0.30 -7.80 -15.44
C ASP A 31 -0.77 -6.65 -14.55
N LEU A 32 -1.46 -5.65 -15.12
CA LEU A 32 -2.15 -4.61 -14.34
C LEU A 32 -3.20 -5.20 -13.37
N LYS A 33 -3.64 -6.44 -13.56
CA LYS A 33 -4.50 -7.17 -12.60
C LYS A 33 -3.78 -7.57 -11.31
N GLU A 34 -2.46 -7.44 -11.27
CA GLU A 34 -1.59 -7.75 -10.14
C GLU A 34 -1.30 -6.51 -9.28
N ILE A 35 -1.93 -5.37 -9.58
CA ILE A 35 -1.85 -4.16 -8.76
C ILE A 35 -2.57 -4.39 -7.44
N ALA A 36 -1.83 -4.28 -6.32
CA ALA A 36 -2.42 -4.25 -5.00
C ALA A 36 -3.06 -2.89 -4.73
N ILE A 37 -4.12 -2.85 -3.92
CA ILE A 37 -4.80 -1.62 -3.52
C ILE A 37 -4.77 -1.52 -2.00
N GLY A 38 -4.19 -0.43 -1.51
CA GLY A 38 -4.22 -0.01 -0.11
C GLY A 38 -5.25 1.10 0.09
N THR A 39 -5.92 1.10 1.23
CA THR A 39 -6.67 2.29 1.69
C THR A 39 -6.36 2.55 3.14
N GLY A 40 -6.47 3.80 3.57
CA GLY A 40 -6.19 4.12 4.95
C GLY A 40 -6.62 5.52 5.34
N PHE A 41 -6.27 5.87 6.57
CA PHE A 41 -6.47 7.22 7.07
C PHE A 41 -5.24 7.68 7.84
N GLY A 42 -5.06 8.99 7.82
CA GLY A 42 -3.93 9.67 8.42
C GLY A 42 -4.38 10.79 9.33
N LEU A 43 -3.65 10.98 10.43
CA LEU A 43 -3.75 12.14 11.30
C LEU A 43 -2.43 12.88 11.28
N ARG A 44 -2.52 14.20 11.16
CA ARG A 44 -1.38 15.11 11.17
C ARG A 44 -1.59 16.19 12.22
N TYR A 45 -0.58 16.37 13.05
CA TYR A 45 -0.53 17.42 14.06
C TYR A 45 0.68 18.33 13.82
N ASP A 46 0.40 19.61 13.62
CA ASP A 46 1.41 20.64 13.37
C ASP A 46 1.70 21.33 14.72
N LEU A 47 2.87 21.09 15.30
CA LEU A 47 3.42 21.85 16.45
C LEU A 47 4.35 22.95 15.93
N ASP A 48 4.70 23.90 16.80
CA ASP A 48 5.51 25.08 16.42
C ASP A 48 6.88 24.71 15.82
N PHE A 49 7.49 23.62 16.26
CA PHE A 49 8.85 23.21 15.85
C PHE A 49 8.91 21.87 15.09
N PHE A 50 7.84 21.09 15.09
CA PHE A 50 7.81 19.82 14.35
C PHE A 50 6.40 19.36 13.97
N VAL A 51 6.33 18.54 12.93
CA VAL A 51 5.07 17.90 12.49
C VAL A 51 5.08 16.45 12.92
N VAL A 52 3.98 15.99 13.53
CA VAL A 52 3.74 14.60 13.89
C VAL A 52 2.69 13.99 12.97
N ARG A 53 2.93 12.75 12.53
CA ARG A 53 2.02 12.00 11.67
C ARG A 53 1.77 10.60 12.19
N PHE A 54 0.52 10.16 12.03
CA PHE A 54 0.05 8.81 12.28
C PHE A 54 -0.75 8.36 11.06
N ASP A 55 -0.30 7.33 10.37
CA ASP A 55 -0.97 6.80 9.18
C ASP A 55 -1.29 5.32 9.40
N LEU A 56 -2.54 4.92 9.18
CA LEU A 56 -2.99 3.54 9.29
C LEU A 56 -3.52 3.07 7.94
N GLY A 57 -2.84 2.08 7.34
CA GLY A 57 -3.18 1.50 6.05
C GLY A 57 -3.72 0.07 6.16
N PHE A 58 -4.65 -0.27 5.28
CA PHE A 58 -5.33 -1.57 5.20
C PHE A 58 -5.19 -2.15 3.79
N LYS A 59 -5.10 -3.48 3.71
CA LYS A 59 -4.99 -4.24 2.45
C LYS A 59 -6.39 -4.45 1.85
N THR A 60 -6.85 -3.48 1.06
CA THR A 60 -8.18 -3.51 0.42
C THR A 60 -8.27 -4.54 -0.68
N PHE A 61 -7.23 -4.65 -1.51
CA PHE A 61 -7.09 -5.70 -2.51
C PHE A 61 -5.66 -6.24 -2.50
N ASN A 62 -5.52 -7.54 -2.28
CA ASN A 62 -4.24 -8.24 -2.30
C ASN A 62 -4.25 -9.32 -3.41
N PRO A 63 -3.60 -9.06 -4.56
CA PRO A 63 -3.58 -9.99 -5.70
C PRO A 63 -2.76 -11.25 -5.44
N ALA A 64 -1.89 -11.26 -4.43
CA ALA A 64 -1.10 -12.43 -4.02
C ALA A 64 -1.95 -13.51 -3.32
N ASN A 65 -3.16 -13.16 -2.86
CA ASN A 65 -4.08 -14.13 -2.25
C ASN A 65 -4.78 -15.00 -3.31
N GLU A 66 -5.29 -16.15 -2.87
CA GLU A 66 -6.08 -17.07 -3.70
C GLU A 66 -7.31 -16.40 -4.31
N GLU A 67 -7.79 -16.92 -5.45
CA GLU A 67 -9.06 -16.48 -6.02
C GLU A 67 -10.21 -16.59 -5.00
N GLY A 68 -11.04 -15.55 -4.92
CA GLY A 68 -12.08 -15.42 -3.89
C GLY A 68 -11.62 -14.79 -2.57
N LYS A 69 -10.31 -14.64 -2.32
CA LYS A 69 -9.73 -14.03 -1.11
C LYS A 69 -8.90 -12.77 -1.38
N LYS A 70 -9.10 -12.14 -2.53
CA LYS A 70 -8.30 -10.96 -2.93
C LYS A 70 -8.85 -9.65 -2.36
N TRP A 71 -10.17 -9.50 -2.29
CA TRP A 71 -10.83 -8.30 -1.79
C TRP A 71 -11.15 -8.44 -0.31
N PHE A 72 -10.75 -7.45 0.49
CA PHE A 72 -11.08 -7.29 1.91
C PHE A 72 -10.74 -8.46 2.85
N TYR A 73 -10.03 -9.48 2.37
CA TYR A 73 -9.74 -10.69 3.15
C TYR A 73 -8.84 -10.41 4.35
N ASP A 74 -7.81 -9.58 4.16
CA ASP A 74 -6.89 -9.13 5.20
C ASP A 74 -7.26 -7.72 5.71
N TYR A 75 -8.53 -7.31 5.58
CA TYR A 75 -8.99 -5.98 6.00
C TYR A 75 -9.37 -5.97 7.47
N ASP A 76 -8.36 -5.99 8.33
CA ASP A 76 -8.52 -5.89 9.77
C ASP A 76 -7.32 -5.18 10.42
N PHE A 77 -7.41 -4.91 11.72
CA PHE A 77 -6.34 -4.23 12.45
C PHE A 77 -5.10 -5.10 12.66
N ALA A 78 -5.22 -6.44 12.69
CA ALA A 78 -4.08 -7.33 12.85
C ALA A 78 -3.18 -7.37 11.60
N HIS A 79 -3.77 -7.13 10.42
CA HIS A 79 -3.05 -7.04 9.14
C HIS A 79 -2.81 -5.61 8.64
N SER A 80 -3.27 -4.60 9.39
CA SER A 80 -3.04 -3.18 9.09
C SER A 80 -1.57 -2.78 9.29
N VAL A 81 -1.13 -1.78 8.55
CA VAL A 81 0.21 -1.18 8.68
C VAL A 81 0.08 0.18 9.33
N PHE A 82 0.73 0.34 10.47
CA PHE A 82 0.81 1.60 11.17
C PHE A 82 2.16 2.27 10.92
N ASN A 83 2.13 3.53 10.49
CA ASN A 83 3.29 4.36 10.30
C ASN A 83 3.23 5.58 11.22
N PHE A 84 4.38 5.89 11.82
CA PHE A 84 4.59 7.06 12.66
C PHE A 84 5.75 7.90 12.12
N GLY A 85 5.56 9.21 12.03
CA GLY A 85 6.57 10.13 11.51
C GLY A 85 6.69 11.42 12.31
N ILE A 86 7.93 11.91 12.45
CA ILE A 86 8.27 13.24 13.00
C ILE A 86 9.10 13.99 11.96
N ASN A 87 8.72 15.22 11.64
CA ASN A 87 9.45 16.10 10.70
C ASN A 87 9.73 15.52 9.32
N TYR A 88 8.91 14.55 8.88
CA TYR A 88 9.12 13.85 7.62
C TYR A 88 8.80 14.76 6.42
N PRO A 89 9.78 15.11 5.55
CA PRO A 89 9.50 15.78 4.29
C PRO A 89 8.88 14.77 3.30
N PHE A 90 8.01 15.25 2.44
CA PHE A 90 7.43 14.46 1.35
C PHE A 90 8.44 14.24 0.23
#